data_AF-A0A9N9KJU9-F1
#
_entry.id   AF-A0A9N9KJU9-F1
#
_cell.length_a   1.000
_cell.length_b   1.000
_cell.length_c   1.000
_cell.angle_alpha   90.00
_cell.angle_beta   90.00
_cell.angle_gamma   90.00
#
_symmetry.space_group_name_H-M   'P 1'
#
loop_
_entity.id
_entity.type
_entity.pdbx_description
1 polymer ?
#
loop_
_entity_poly.entity_id
_entity_poly.type
_entity_poly.pdbx_seq_one_letter_code
_entity_poly.pdbx_strand_id
1 'polypeptide(L)' 'KIPSADTISNKIIKLYNDEQINLQKKLQEIPGKISYTLDTWTSKNQKFFIRITAYWISED' A
#
# COMPACT_ATOMS: atom_id res chain seq x y z
N LYS A 1 -6.19 17.04 24.57
CA LYS A 1 -5.05 16.22 25.03
C LYS A 1 -4.44 15.56 23.79
N ILE A 2 -3.14 15.70 23.55
CA ILE A 2 -2.49 15.13 22.36
C ILE A 2 -2.22 13.64 22.62
N PRO A 3 -2.54 12.72 21.68
CA PRO A 3 -2.27 11.29 21.86
C PRO A 3 -0.77 10.99 21.87
N SER A 4 -0.37 9.88 22.50
CA SER A 4 1.02 9.44 22.50
C SER A 4 1.47 8.98 21.11
N ALA A 5 2.78 8.95 20.88
CA ALA A 5 3.36 8.38 19.67
C ALA A 5 2.89 6.94 19.43
N ASP A 6 2.82 6.12 20.50
CA ASP A 6 2.32 4.73 20.41
C ASP A 6 0.86 4.66 19.97
N THR A 7 0.03 5.58 20.48
CA THR A 7 -1.38 5.66 20.09
C THR A 7 -1.51 5.99 18.59
N ILE A 8 -0.69 6.92 18.09
CA ILE A 8 -0.66 7.28 16.67
C ILE A 8 -0.14 6.11 15.82
N SER A 9 0.95 5.47 16.24
CA SER A 9 1.55 4.33 15.54
C SER A 9 0.57 3.16 15.41
N ASN A 10 -0.07 2.77 16.52
CA ASN A 10 -1.07 1.71 16.53
C ASN A 10 -2.26 2.04 15.63
N LYS A 11 -2.69 3.31 15.58
CA LYS A 11 -3.75 3.76 14.68
C LYS A 11 -3.32 3.65 13.21
N ILE A 12 -2.10 4.04 12.86
CA ILE A 12 -1.57 3.94 11.49
C ILE A 12 -1.51 2.47 11.06
N ILE A 13 -0.98 1.59 11.90
CA ILE A 13 -0.90 0.15 11.60
C ILE A 13 -2.29 -0.46 11.41
N LYS A 14 -3.25 -0.09 12.29
CA LYS A 14 -4.63 -0.56 12.15
C LYS A 14 -5.25 -0.12 10.82
N LEU A 15 -5.15 1.16 10.48
CA LEU A 15 -5.68 1.70 9.22
C LEU A 15 -5.03 1.03 8.01
N TYR A 16 -3.72 0.79 8.05
CA TYR A 16 -3.01 0.07 7.01
C TYR A 16 -3.54 -1.35 6.82
N ASN A 17 -3.71 -2.11 7.91
CA ASN A 17 -4.20 -3.49 7.84
C ASN A 17 -5.65 -3.55 7.32
N ASP A 18 -6.51 -2.65 7.80
CA ASP A 18 -7.91 -2.57 7.38
C ASP A 18 -7.98 -2.27 5.85
N GLU A 19 -7.21 -1.30 5.37
CA GLU A 19 -7.15 -0.96 3.95
C GLU A 19 -6.48 -2.04 3.10
N GLN A 20 -5.49 -2.77 3.63
CA GLN A 20 -4.88 -3.90 2.92
C GLN A 20 -5.92 -5.00 2.62
N ILE A 21 -6.77 -5.34 3.60
CA ILE A 21 -7.84 -6.33 3.43
C ILE A 21 -8.86 -5.83 2.39
N ASN A 22 -9.24 -4.56 2.48
CA ASN A 22 -10.17 -3.94 1.54
C ASN A 22 -9.60 -3.94 0.11
N LEU A 23 -8.34 -3.56 -0.06
CA LEU A 23 -7.66 -3.53 -1.34
C LEU A 23 -7.53 -4.95 -1.93
N GLN A 24 -7.20 -5.95 -1.11
CA GLN A 24 -7.13 -7.34 -1.58
C GLN A 24 -8.45 -7.82 -2.17
N LYS A 25 -9.58 -7.54 -1.49
CA LYS A 25 -10.92 -7.89 -1.99
C LYS A 25 -11.21 -7.16 -3.30
N LYS A 26 -10.96 -5.85 -3.35
CA LYS A 26 -11.14 -5.05 -4.57
C LYS A 26 -10.34 -5.62 -5.74
N LEU A 27 -9.06 -5.95 -5.53
CA LEU A 27 -8.21 -6.50 -6.59
C LEU A 27 -8.67 -7.87 -7.10
N GLN A 28 -9.33 -8.68 -6.25
CA GLN A 28 -9.93 -9.95 -6.66
C GLN A 28 -11.25 -9.79 -7.44
N GLU A 29 -11.97 -8.69 -7.21
CA GLU A 29 -13.27 -8.40 -7.81
C GLU A 29 -13.15 -7.63 -9.14
N ILE A 30 -11.99 -7.08 -9.48
CA ILE A 30 -11.78 -6.32 -10.73
C ILE A 30 -12.02 -7.25 -11.94
N PRO A 31 -12.99 -6.93 -12.82
CA PRO A 31 -13.27 -7.72 -14.02
C PRO A 31 -12.22 -7.52 -15.13
N GLY A 32 -11.34 -6.51 -15.00
CA GLY A 32 -10.36 -6.10 -16.00
C GLY A 32 -8.91 -6.53 -15.72
N LYS A 33 -7.98 -6.02 -16.54
CA LYS A 33 -6.53 -6.26 -16.36
C LYS A 33 -5.93 -5.28 -15.35
N ILE A 34 -5.13 -5.80 -14.42
CA ILE A 34 -4.31 -4.99 -13.51
C ILE A 34 -2.90 -4.88 -14.12
N SER A 35 -2.40 -3.65 -14.27
CA SER A 35 -1.03 -3.38 -14.69
C SER A 35 -0.16 -3.06 -13.48
N TYR A 36 1.06 -3.57 -13.44
CA TYR A 36 2.00 -3.32 -12.35
C TYR A 36 3.24 -2.60 -12.87
N THR A 37 3.69 -1.58 -12.16
CA THR A 37 5.02 -0.97 -12.36
C THR A 37 5.92 -1.31 -11.19
N LEU A 38 7.14 -1.73 -11.52
CA LEU A 38 8.19 -2.00 -10.56
C LEU A 38 9.24 -0.90 -10.70
N ASP A 39 9.49 -0.18 -9.61
CA ASP A 39 10.57 0.78 -9.50
C ASP A 39 11.55 0.28 -8.45
N THR A 40 12.80 0.03 -8.86
CA THR A 40 13.85 -0.48 -7.97
C THR A 40 15.02 0.48 -7.99
N TRP A 41 15.55 0.76 -6.80
CA TRP A 41 16.75 1.58 -6.68
C TRP A 41 17.57 1.18 -5.46
N THR A 42 18.87 1.42 -5.55
CA THR A 42 19.79 1.30 -4.43
C THR A 42 20.13 2.69 -3.94
N SER A 43 19.89 2.95 -2.65
CA SER A 43 20.27 4.23 -2.04
C SER A 43 21.79 4.38 -1.94
N LYS A 44 22.25 5.62 -1.71
CA LYS A 44 23.66 5.92 -1.44
C LYS A 44 24.24 5.12 -0.25
N ASN A 45 23.38 4.71 0.68
CA ASN A 45 23.75 3.89 1.83
C ASN A 45 23.67 2.38 1.53
N GLN A 46 23.69 1.99 0.25
CA GLN A 46 23.66 0.61 -0.24
C GLN A 46 22.41 -0.20 0.19
N LYS A 47 21.35 0.48 0.63
CA LYS A 47 20.05 -0.17 0.87
C LYS A 47 19.29 -0.30 -0.43
N PHE A 48 18.83 -1.50 -0.74
CA PHE A 48 17.99 -1.81 -1.89
C PHE A 48 16.52 -1.57 -1.54
N PHE A 49 15.81 -0.88 -2.44
CA PHE A 49 14.40 -0.59 -2.32
C PHE A 49 13.65 -1.08 -3.54
N ILE A 50 12.44 -1.56 -3.29
CA ILE A 50 11.48 -1.94 -4.31
C ILE A 50 10.19 -1.19 -4.03
N ARG A 51 9.66 -0.52 -5.05
CA ARG A 51 8.29 -0.01 -5.07
C ARG A 51 7.51 -0.77 -6.13
N ILE A 52 6.38 -1.32 -5.71
CA ILE A 52 5.39 -1.94 -6.59
C ILE A 52 4.17 -1.02 -6.59
N THR A 53 3.70 -0.63 -7.77
CA THR A 53 2.47 0.15 -7.93
C THR A 53 1.55 -0.57 -8.90
N ALA A 54 0.29 -0.78 -8.50
CA ALA A 54 -0.73 -1.40 -9.33
C ALA A 54 -1.65 -0.32 -9.89
N TYR A 55 -2.04 -0.46 -11.16
CA TYR A 55 -2.98 0.39 -11.88
C TYR A 55 -4.08 -0.49 -12.44
N TRP A 56 -5.31 -0.08 -12.25
CA TRP A 56 -6.49 -0.76 -12.79
C TRP A 56 -7.54 0.29 -13.17
N ILE A 57 -8.49 -0.13 -14.00
CA ILE A 57 -9.67 0.68 -14.34
C ILE A 57 -10.78 0.24 -13.39
N SER A 58 -11.35 1.17 -12.64
CA SER A 58 -12.61 0.98 -11.92
C SER A 58 -13.78 1.42 -12.78
N GLU A 59 -14.93 0.77 -12.60
CA GLU A 59 -16.20 1.36 -12.98
C GLU A 59 -16.46 2.52 -12.01
N ASP A 60 -16.52 3.75 -12.52
CA ASP A 60 -17.03 4.90 -11.75
C ASP A 60 -18.56 4.78 -11.60
#